data_AF-A0A662W980-F1
#
_entry.id   AF-A0A662W980-F1
#
_cell.length_a   1.000
_cell.length_b   1.000
_cell.length_c   1.000
_cell.angle_alpha   90.00
_cell.angle_beta   90.00
_cell.angle_gamma   90.00
#
_symmetry.space_group_name_H-M   'P 1'
#
loop_
_entity.id
_entity.type
_entity.pdbx_description
1 polymer ?
#
loop_
_entity_poly.entity_id
_entity_poly.type
_entity_poly.pdbx_seq_one_letter_code
_entity_poly.pdbx_strand_id
1 'polypeptide(L)'
;MNLKKLQDILKEKYYEVDAKSGPLFLLAVLFEEIGELAEAVRKGEKKDIEEELVDVLFMLLSIANLFDVELENRLIEKYIKGDPRSRWDLPENKSE
;
A
#
# COMPACT_ATOMS: atom_id res chain seq x y z
N MET A 1 11.56 -4.62 13.99
CA MET A 1 11.30 -5.12 12.63
C MET A 1 11.26 -3.91 11.70
N ASN A 2 11.84 -3.96 10.51
CA ASN A 2 11.74 -2.90 9.50
C ASN A 2 10.83 -3.35 8.34
N LEU A 3 10.55 -2.45 7.39
CA LEU A 3 9.63 -2.73 6.28
C LEU A 3 10.21 -3.81 5.37
N LYS A 4 11.52 -3.78 5.11
CA LYS A 4 12.18 -4.84 4.33
C LYS A 4 11.98 -6.21 4.97
N LYS A 5 12.21 -6.35 6.27
CA LYS A 5 12.05 -7.64 6.97
C LYS A 5 10.60 -8.10 7.00
N LEU A 6 9.64 -7.17 7.12
CA LEU A 6 8.22 -7.50 6.99
C LEU A 6 7.90 -8.02 5.58
N GLN A 7 8.37 -7.33 4.54
CA GLN A 7 8.21 -7.72 3.15
C GLN A 7 8.79 -9.12 2.88
N ASP A 8 9.99 -9.41 3.41
CA ASP A 8 10.63 -10.73 3.30
C ASP A 8 9.76 -11.83 3.95
N ILE A 9 9.22 -11.60 5.16
CA ILE A 9 8.33 -12.55 5.86
C ILE A 9 7.05 -12.81 5.06
N LEU A 10 6.46 -11.77 4.45
CA LEU A 10 5.28 -11.94 3.61
C LEU A 10 5.60 -12.70 2.32
N LYS A 11 6.77 -12.45 1.71
CA LYS A 11 7.24 -13.19 0.53
C LYS A 11 7.36 -14.67 0.85
N GLU A 12 7.98 -15.03 1.97
CA GLU A 12 8.11 -16.43 2.42
C GLU A 12 6.76 -17.13 2.60
N LYS A 13 5.73 -16.41 3.05
CA LYS A 13 4.40 -16.97 3.34
C LYS A 13 3.47 -17.05 2.13
N TYR A 14 3.47 -16.04 1.27
CA TYR A 14 2.39 -15.82 0.30
C TYR A 14 2.84 -15.83 -1.16
N TYR A 15 4.14 -15.70 -1.46
CA TYR A 15 4.64 -15.53 -2.84
C TYR A 15 4.19 -16.65 -3.79
N GLU A 16 4.21 -17.90 -3.35
CA GLU A 16 3.81 -19.04 -4.18
C GLU A 16 2.34 -18.98 -4.62
N VAL A 17 1.47 -18.40 -3.79
CA VAL A 17 0.05 -18.21 -4.12
C VAL A 17 -0.09 -16.98 -5.01
N ASP A 18 0.54 -15.87 -4.62
CA ASP A 18 0.51 -14.60 -5.35
C ASP A 18 1.00 -14.75 -6.80
N ALA A 19 2.11 -15.48 -7.00
CA ALA A 19 2.68 -15.77 -8.30
C ALA A 19 1.75 -16.62 -9.19
N LYS A 20 0.97 -17.53 -8.59
CA LYS A 20 -0.02 -18.34 -9.32
C LYS A 20 -1.26 -17.53 -9.69
N SER A 21 -1.69 -16.63 -8.82
CA SER A 21 -2.83 -15.74 -9.06
C SER A 21 -2.57 -14.74 -10.19
N GLY A 22 -1.33 -14.25 -10.26
CA GLY A 22 -0.88 -13.35 -11.32
C GLY A 22 -1.19 -11.87 -11.07
N PRO A 23 -0.51 -10.96 -11.79
CA PRO A 23 -0.44 -9.55 -11.43
C PRO A 23 -1.78 -8.81 -11.54
N LEU A 24 -2.60 -9.15 -12.54
CA LEU A 24 -3.91 -8.51 -12.72
C LEU A 24 -4.91 -8.91 -11.64
N PHE A 25 -4.82 -10.14 -11.13
CA PHE A 25 -5.65 -10.59 -10.02
C PHE A 25 -5.27 -9.84 -8.74
N LEU A 26 -3.97 -9.79 -8.39
CA LEU A 26 -3.52 -9.06 -7.21
C LEU A 26 -3.88 -7.57 -7.28
N LEU A 27 -3.81 -6.97 -8.47
CA LEU A 27 -4.22 -5.58 -8.67
C LEU A 27 -5.73 -5.40 -8.47
N ALA A 28 -6.55 -6.36 -8.92
CA ALA A 28 -8.00 -6.32 -8.69
C ALA A 28 -8.35 -6.40 -7.19
N VAL A 29 -7.69 -7.30 -6.45
CA VAL A 29 -7.85 -7.39 -4.99
C VAL A 29 -7.41 -6.10 -4.32
N LEU A 30 -6.25 -5.52 -4.70
CA LEU A 30 -5.84 -4.22 -4.17
C LEU A 30 -6.90 -3.12 -4.37
N PHE A 31 -7.60 -3.09 -5.51
CA PHE A 31 -8.67 -2.12 -5.75
C PHE A 31 -9.92 -2.39 -4.90
N GLU A 32 -10.20 -3.64 -4.58
CA GLU A 32 -11.25 -4.03 -3.62
C GLU A 32 -10.93 -3.47 -2.23
N GLU A 33 -9.73 -3.74 -1.69
CA GLU A 33 -9.29 -3.23 -0.37
C GLU A 33 -9.31 -1.68 -0.32
N ILE A 34 -8.96 -1.01 -1.43
CA ILE A 34 -9.04 0.46 -1.52
C ILE A 34 -10.50 0.94 -1.46
N GLY A 35 -11.43 0.18 -2.06
CA GLY A 35 -12.86 0.47 -2.00
C GLY A 35 -13.42 0.34 -0.60
N GLU A 36 -13.04 -0.73 0.11
CA GLU A 36 -13.42 -0.96 1.51
C GLU A 36 -12.83 0.12 2.42
N LEU A 37 -11.54 0.47 2.23
CA LEU A 37 -10.91 1.60 2.92
C LEU A 37 -11.65 2.91 2.68
N ALA A 38 -12.06 3.18 1.44
CA ALA A 38 -12.82 4.39 1.11
C ALA A 38 -14.17 4.43 1.82
N GLU A 39 -14.85 3.28 1.95
CA GLU A 39 -16.10 3.17 2.70
C GLU A 39 -15.88 3.39 4.21
N ALA A 40 -14.85 2.78 4.79
CA ALA A 40 -14.50 2.93 6.20
C ALA A 40 -14.17 4.39 6.54
N VAL A 41 -13.35 5.04 5.72
CA VAL A 41 -13.02 6.48 5.85
C VAL A 41 -14.28 7.34 5.76
N ARG A 42 -15.17 7.06 4.80
CA ARG A 42 -16.42 7.81 4.64
C ARG A 42 -17.35 7.68 5.86
N LYS A 43 -17.37 6.52 6.51
CA LYS A 43 -18.15 6.28 7.74
C LYS A 43 -17.49 6.86 9.00
N GLY A 44 -16.17 7.07 8.97
CA GLY A 44 -15.41 7.55 10.13
C GLY A 44 -15.19 6.47 11.20
N GLU A 45 -15.33 5.20 10.83
CA GLU A 45 -15.22 4.06 11.74
C GLU A 45 -13.75 3.67 11.89
N LYS A 46 -13.10 4.15 12.96
CA LYS A 46 -11.66 3.97 13.15
C LYS A 46 -11.20 2.51 13.09
N LYS A 47 -11.99 1.58 13.64
CA LYS A 47 -11.63 0.17 13.66
C LYS A 47 -11.57 -0.39 12.24
N ASP A 48 -12.60 -0.11 11.44
CA ASP A 48 -12.66 -0.55 10.04
C ASP A 48 -11.51 0.10 9.26
N ILE A 49 -11.24 1.39 9.46
CA ILE A 49 -10.09 2.07 8.82
C ILE A 49 -8.76 1.39 9.15
N GLU A 50 -8.55 0.95 10.39
CA GLU A 50 -7.33 0.24 10.80
C GLU A 50 -7.20 -1.12 10.09
N GLU A 51 -8.30 -1.84 9.91
CA GLU A 51 -8.37 -3.13 9.19
C GLU A 51 -8.02 -2.93 7.71
N GLU A 52 -8.75 -2.06 7.03
CA GLU A 52 -8.57 -1.83 5.59
C GLU A 52 -7.20 -1.22 5.23
N LEU A 53 -6.60 -0.42 6.12
CA LEU A 53 -5.23 0.08 5.94
C LEU A 53 -4.21 -1.06 5.93
N VAL A 54 -4.42 -2.10 6.74
CA VAL A 54 -3.56 -3.27 6.79
C VAL A 54 -3.72 -4.09 5.52
N ASP A 55 -4.94 -4.28 5.04
CA ASP A 55 -5.22 -5.07 3.84
C ASP A 55 -4.67 -4.41 2.56
N VAL A 56 -4.85 -3.08 2.43
CA VAL A 56 -4.20 -2.30 1.36
C VAL A 56 -2.67 -2.42 1.41
N LEU A 57 -2.07 -2.32 2.61
CA LEU A 57 -0.62 -2.44 2.75
C LEU A 57 -0.14 -3.86 2.42
N PHE A 58 -0.86 -4.90 2.86
CA PHE A 58 -0.56 -6.29 2.56
C PHE A 58 -0.53 -6.54 1.05
N MET A 59 -1.59 -6.12 0.34
CA MET A 59 -1.69 -6.29 -1.11
C MET A 59 -0.62 -5.50 -1.87
N LEU A 60 -0.26 -4.29 -1.39
CA LEU A 60 0.84 -3.52 -1.96
C LEU A 60 2.19 -4.24 -1.81
N LEU A 61 2.48 -4.83 -0.64
CA LEU A 61 3.69 -5.61 -0.38
C LEU A 61 3.73 -6.89 -1.22
N SER A 62 2.59 -7.58 -1.38
CA SER A 62 2.46 -8.76 -2.26
C SER A 62 2.76 -8.43 -3.71
N ILE A 63 2.21 -7.34 -4.25
CA ILE A 63 2.53 -6.88 -5.60
C ILE A 63 4.01 -6.52 -5.72
N ALA A 64 4.59 -5.81 -4.74
CA ALA A 64 6.01 -5.48 -4.76
C ALA A 64 6.90 -6.74 -4.76
N ASN A 65 6.52 -7.77 -4.01
CA ASN A 65 7.20 -9.06 -4.02
C ASN A 65 7.11 -9.77 -5.38
N LEU A 66 5.94 -9.72 -6.04
CA LEU A 66 5.75 -10.30 -7.38
C LEU A 66 6.67 -9.66 -8.42
N PHE A 67 6.91 -8.35 -8.32
CA PHE A 67 7.77 -7.59 -9.24
C PHE A 67 9.22 -7.42 -8.75
N ASP A 68 9.61 -8.09 -7.67
CA ASP A 68 10.93 -8.01 -7.03
C ASP A 68 11.36 -6.56 -6.71
N VAL A 69 10.42 -5.75 -6.23
CA VAL A 69 10.64 -4.37 -5.82
C VAL A 69 10.86 -4.31 -4.31
N GLU A 70 12.04 -3.86 -3.88
CA GLU A 70 12.31 -3.58 -2.47
C GLU A 70 11.73 -2.20 -2.09
N LEU A 71 10.59 -2.20 -1.39
CA LEU A 71 9.79 -0.99 -1.18
C LEU A 71 10.44 0.02 -0.22
N GLU A 72 11.18 -0.44 0.79
CA GLU A 72 11.80 0.44 1.79
C GLU A 72 12.80 1.40 1.12
N ASN A 73 13.71 0.88 0.30
CA ASN A 73 14.68 1.68 -0.44
C ASN A 73 14.00 2.63 -1.42
N ARG A 74 12.97 2.18 -2.14
CA ARG A 74 12.24 3.04 -3.10
C ARG A 74 11.51 4.19 -2.41
N LEU A 75 10.95 3.96 -1.22
CA LEU A 75 10.35 5.01 -0.39
C LEU A 75 11.42 6.00 0.10
N ILE A 76 12.57 5.51 0.58
CA ILE A 76 13.69 6.34 1.03
C ILE A 76 14.19 7.23 -0.10
N GLU A 77 14.43 6.67 -1.28
CA GLU A 77 14.91 7.41 -2.45
C GLU A 77 13.92 8.50 -2.86
N LYS A 78 12.63 8.15 -2.98
CA LYS A 78 11.62 9.05 -3.52
C LYS A 78 11.21 10.14 -2.54
N TYR A 79 10.93 9.79 -1.28
CA TYR A 79 10.27 10.70 -0.34
C TYR A 79 11.19 11.25 0.75
N ILE A 80 12.21 10.49 1.17
CA ILE A 80 13.13 10.94 2.23
C ILE A 80 14.29 11.75 1.63
N LYS A 81 14.91 11.23 0.56
CA LYS A 81 16.00 11.93 -0.14
C LYS A 81 15.48 12.89 -1.21
N GLY A 82 14.45 12.48 -1.95
CA GLY A 82 13.91 13.25 -3.07
C GLY A 82 12.93 14.37 -2.70
N ASP A 83 12.33 14.32 -1.50
CA ASP A 83 11.36 15.29 -0.94
C ASP A 83 10.48 16.03 -1.99
N PRO A 84 9.44 15.36 -2.53
CA PRO A 84 8.64 15.91 -3.62
C PRO A 84 7.62 16.96 -3.19
N ARG A 85 7.58 17.37 -1.92
CA ARG A 85 6.50 18.21 -1.34
C ARG A 85 6.29 19.53 -2.09
N SER A 86 7.36 20.11 -2.63
CA SER A 86 7.30 21.34 -3.44
C SER A 86 6.49 21.20 -4.74
N ARG A 87 6.14 19.96 -5.13
CA ARG A 87 5.37 19.64 -6.36
C ARG A 87 3.93 19.21 -6.07
N TRP A 88 3.48 19.30 -4.82
CA TRP A 88 2.12 18.87 -4.47
C TRP A 88 1.13 20.00 -4.71
N ASP A 89 0.13 19.74 -5.54
CA ASP A 89 -1.03 20.62 -5.70
C ASP A 89 -1.96 20.42 -4.50
N LEU A 90 -1.77 21.23 -3.46
CA LEU A 90 -2.67 21.24 -2.32
C LEU A 90 -3.96 21.97 -2.70
N PRO A 91 -5.15 21.44 -2.37
CA PRO A 91 -6.37 22.20 -2.51
C PRO A 91 -6.22 23.48 -1.69
N GLU A 92 -6.48 24.64 -2.32
CA GLU A 92 -6.52 25.91 -1.60
C GLU A 92 -7.49 25.76 -0.43
N ASN A 93 -7.05 26.12 0.78
CA ASN A 93 -7.95 26.25 1.92
C ASN A 93 -9.00 27.29 1.55
N LYS A 94 -10.13 26.85 1.00
CA LYS A 94 -11.35 27.65 0.95
C LYS A 94 -11.88 27.69 2.37
N SER A 95 -11.32 28.61 3.16
CA SER A 95 -11.98 29.14 4.34
C SER A 95 -13.28 29.78 3.87
N GLU A 96 -14.40 29.08 4.07
CA GLU A 96 -15.73 29.68 4.17
C GLU A 96 -15.88 30.42 5.51
#